data_AF-A0A658KD15-F1
#
_entry.id   AF-A0A658KD15-F1
#
_cell.length_a   1.000
_cell.length_b   1.000
_cell.length_c   1.000
_cell.angle_alpha   90.00
_cell.angle_beta   90.00
_cell.angle_gamma   90.00
#
_symmetry.space_group_name_H-M   'P 1'
#
loop_
_entity.id
_entity.type
_entity.pdbx_description
1 polymer ?
#
loop_
_entity_poly.entity_id
_entity_poly.type
_entity_poly.pdbx_seq_one_letter_code
_entity_poly.pdbx_strand_id
1 'polypeptide(L)'
;MTARTALNLRKINPRRYFYPSLDTLEYLQPQPGQPVSRALSERVLCLPIYPGLLKSEQDLVIRTLIETCAVTDMDYPACSAARVC
;
A
#
# COMPACT_ATOMS: atom_id res chain seq x y z
N MET A 1 5.35 -6.16 14.51
CA MET A 1 5.74 -6.75 13.20
C MET A 1 5.02 -5.94 12.11
N THR A 2 5.70 -5.50 11.04
CA THR A 2 5.04 -4.72 9.97
C THR A 2 4.25 -5.63 9.02
N ALA A 3 3.17 -5.13 8.41
CA ALA A 3 2.33 -5.89 7.48
C ALA A 3 3.14 -6.51 6.33
N ARG A 4 4.11 -5.78 5.77
CA ARG A 4 5.02 -6.28 4.73
C ARG A 4 5.80 -7.51 5.19
N THR A 5 6.35 -7.47 6.41
CA THR A 5 7.12 -8.61 6.95
C THR A 5 6.21 -9.81 7.18
N ALA A 6 5.01 -9.62 7.72
CA ALA A 6 4.05 -10.70 7.95
C ALA A 6 3.62 -11.40 6.64
N LEU A 7 3.42 -10.63 5.57
CA LEU A 7 3.12 -11.16 4.23
C LEU A 7 4.32 -11.91 3.64
N ASN A 8 5.52 -11.33 3.70
CA ASN A 8 6.75 -11.95 3.17
C ASN A 8 7.05 -13.30 3.85
N LEU A 9 6.84 -13.42 5.16
CA LEU A 9 7.02 -14.68 5.90
C LEU A 9 6.11 -15.80 5.38
N ARG A 10 4.94 -15.45 4.83
CA ARG A 10 3.98 -16.38 4.22
C ARG A 10 4.17 -16.50 2.70
N LYS A 11 5.33 -16.10 2.19
CA LYS A 11 5.67 -16.09 0.75
C LYS A 11 4.73 -15.24 -0.12
N ILE A 12 4.01 -14.30 0.49
CA ILE A 12 3.24 -13.30 -0.23
C ILE A 12 4.16 -12.10 -0.45
N ASN A 13 4.39 -11.72 -1.71
CA ASN A 13 5.27 -10.61 -2.07
C ASN A 13 4.46 -9.35 -2.45
N PRO A 14 4.18 -8.45 -1.48
CA PRO A 14 3.54 -7.18 -1.77
C PRO A 14 4.52 -6.20 -2.43
N ARG A 15 3.99 -5.37 -3.34
CA ARG A 15 4.76 -4.39 -4.12
C ARG A 15 4.53 -2.96 -3.61
N ARG A 16 5.41 -2.04 -4.00
CA ARG A 16 5.27 -0.60 -3.74
C ARG A 16 5.36 0.15 -5.07
N TYR A 17 4.22 0.38 -5.71
CA TYR A 17 4.19 1.04 -7.02
C TYR A 17 4.25 2.56 -6.95
N PHE A 18 3.72 3.14 -5.87
CA PHE A 18 3.60 4.59 -5.74
C PHE A 18 4.76 5.23 -4.96
N TYR A 19 5.87 4.51 -4.76
CA TYR A 19 7.03 4.98 -4.01
C TYR A 19 8.29 5.04 -4.89
N PRO A 20 9.08 6.12 -4.83
CA PRO A 20 8.78 7.37 -4.13
C PRO A 20 7.74 8.21 -4.90
N SER A 21 7.26 9.30 -4.29
CA SER A 21 6.38 10.25 -4.98
C SER A 21 7.08 10.83 -6.21
N LEU A 22 6.36 11.02 -7.32
CA LEU A 22 6.96 11.39 -8.60
C LEU A 22 7.71 12.73 -8.56
N ASP A 23 7.26 13.66 -7.72
CA ASP A 23 7.89 14.98 -7.54
C ASP A 23 9.28 14.92 -6.88
N THR A 24 9.70 13.76 -6.36
CA THR A 24 11.03 13.57 -5.76
C THR A 24 12.02 12.87 -6.68
N LEU A 25 11.65 12.56 -7.93
CA LEU A 25 12.51 11.86 -8.88
C LEU A 25 13.45 12.83 -9.59
N GLU A 26 14.75 12.70 -9.35
CA GLU A 26 15.79 13.61 -9.87
C GLU A 26 15.89 13.67 -11.40
N TYR A 27 15.44 12.61 -12.10
CA TYR A 27 15.46 12.52 -13.56
C TYR A 27 14.23 13.12 -14.24
N LEU A 28 13.22 13.56 -13.47
CA LEU A 28 12.07 14.29 -14.00
C LEU A 28 12.34 15.80 -13.95
N GLN A 29 11.59 16.57 -14.73
CA GLN A 29 11.62 18.02 -14.60
C GLN A 29 11.19 18.44 -13.19
N PRO A 30 11.78 19.50 -12.60
CA PRO A 30 11.42 19.96 -11.26
C PRO A 30 9.92 20.16 -11.13
N GLN A 31 9.32 19.44 -10.18
CA GLN A 31 7.89 19.54 -9.87
C GLN A 31 7.68 20.31 -8.57
N PRO A 32 6.58 21.04 -8.42
CA PRO A 32 6.15 21.54 -7.12
C PRO A 32 5.99 20.38 -6.14
N GLY A 33 6.42 20.58 -4.88
CA GLY A 33 6.29 19.57 -3.86
C GLY A 33 4.84 19.12 -3.66
N GLN A 34 4.61 17.80 -3.66
CA GLN A 34 3.27 17.20 -3.51
C GLN A 34 3.12 16.54 -2.12
N PRO A 35 2.82 17.29 -1.05
CA PRO A 35 2.83 16.76 0.32
C PRO A 35 1.84 15.61 0.55
N VAL A 36 0.67 15.66 -0.09
CA VAL A 36 -0.34 14.59 -0.01
C VAL A 36 0.17 13.31 -0.70
N SER A 37 0.73 13.46 -1.91
CA SER A 37 1.31 12.33 -2.65
C SER A 37 2.46 11.68 -1.88
N ARG A 38 3.36 12.49 -1.32
CA ARG A 38 4.46 12.01 -0.46
C ARG A 38 3.94 11.21 0.73
N ALA A 39 3.00 11.78 1.50
CA ALA A 39 2.42 11.11 2.66
C ALA A 39 1.72 9.78 2.31
N LEU A 40 1.05 9.70 1.16
CA LEU A 40 0.42 8.48 0.67
C LEU A 40 1.46 7.44 0.20
N SER A 41 2.44 7.86 -0.59
CA SER A 41 3.50 6.98 -1.13
C SER A 41 4.25 6.19 -0.05
N GLU A 42 4.40 6.79 1.14
CA GLU A 42 5.09 6.20 2.28
C GLU A 42 4.27 5.12 2.99
N ARG A 43 2.94 5.15 2.89
CA ARG A 43 2.03 4.28 3.65
C ARG A 43 1.37 3.21 2.79
N VAL A 44 1.22 3.45 1.49
CA VAL A 44 0.56 2.51 0.57
C VAL A 44 1.37 1.22 0.41
N LEU A 45 0.66 0.10 0.43
CA LEU A 45 1.16 -1.24 0.17
C LEU A 45 0.28 -1.90 -0.89
N CYS A 46 0.87 -2.40 -1.97
CA CYS A 46 0.13 -3.04 -3.06
C CYS A 46 0.11 -4.56 -2.86
N LEU A 47 -1.09 -5.14 -2.79
CA LEU A 47 -1.29 -6.58 -2.65
C LEU A 47 -1.28 -7.27 -4.02
N PRO A 48 -0.96 -8.57 -4.10
CA PRO A 48 -1.07 -9.34 -5.34
C PRO A 48 -2.52 -9.37 -5.83
N ILE A 49 -2.73 -9.00 -7.09
CA ILE A 49 -4.02 -9.09 -7.77
C ILE A 49 -3.77 -9.37 -9.25
N TYR A 50 -4.31 -10.48 -9.75
CA TYR A 50 -4.21 -10.92 -11.15
C TYR A 50 -5.27 -12.00 -11.44
N PRO A 51 -5.69 -12.22 -12.70
CA PRO A 51 -6.79 -13.14 -13.03
C PRO A 51 -6.61 -14.59 -12.57
N GLY A 52 -5.36 -15.06 -12.45
CA GLY A 52 -5.03 -16.42 -11.99
C GLY A 52 -4.86 -16.57 -10.47
N LEU A 53 -5.17 -15.55 -9.68
CA LEU A 53 -4.98 -15.58 -8.23
C LEU A 53 -6.07 -16.46 -7.58
N LEU A 54 -5.67 -17.59 -7.00
CA LEU A 54 -6.61 -18.56 -6.45
C LEU A 54 -7.34 -17.99 -5.24
N LYS A 55 -8.59 -18.43 -5.02
CA LYS A 55 -9.38 -18.01 -3.87
C LYS A 55 -8.67 -18.31 -2.53
N SER A 56 -8.01 -19.46 -2.44
CA SER A 56 -7.19 -19.85 -1.28
C SER A 56 -6.03 -18.90 -1.02
N GLU A 57 -5.38 -18.39 -2.08
CA GLU A 57 -4.29 -17.41 -1.96
C GLU A 57 -4.83 -16.05 -1.50
N GLN A 58 -5.98 -15.62 -2.03
CA GLN A 58 -6.66 -14.40 -1.58
C GLN A 58 -7.02 -14.49 -0.09
N ASP A 59 -7.59 -15.62 0.32
CA ASP A 59 -7.99 -15.84 1.71
C ASP A 59 -6.76 -15.87 2.64
N LEU A 60 -5.63 -16.41 2.20
CA LEU A 60 -4.36 -16.35 2.93
C LEU A 60 -3.90 -14.90 3.12
N VAL A 61 -3.95 -14.08 2.07
CA VAL A 61 -3.59 -12.65 2.14
C VAL A 61 -4.50 -11.92 3.13
N ILE A 62 -5.82 -12.11 3.02
CA ILE A 62 -6.82 -11.46 3.88
C ILE A 62 -6.61 -11.85 5.35
N ARG A 63 -6.49 -13.16 5.64
CA ARG A 63 -6.26 -13.64 7.01
C ARG A 63 -4.97 -13.09 7.60
N THR A 64 -3.89 -13.09 6.81
CA THR A 64 -2.60 -12.52 7.23
C THR A 64 -2.74 -11.05 7.62
N LEU A 65 -3.49 -10.27 6.84
CA LEU A 65 -3.72 -8.86 7.12
C LEU A 65 -4.59 -8.65 8.36
N ILE A 66 -5.68 -9.42 8.51
CA ILE A 66 -6.54 -9.33 9.69
C ILE A 66 -5.74 -9.63 10.96
N GLU A 67 -4.98 -10.73 10.98
CA GLU A 67 -4.13 -11.11 12.11
C GLU A 67 -3.09 -10.04 12.45
N THR A 68 -2.55 -9.36 11.43
CA THR A 68 -1.49 -8.37 11.63
C THR A 68 -2.06 -6.99 12.02
N CYS A 69 -3.23 -6.62 11.50
CA CYS A 69 -3.84 -5.29 11.66
C CYS A 69 -4.84 -5.20 12.82
N ALA A 70 -5.38 -6.32 13.32
CA ALA A 70 -6.30 -6.32 14.48
C ALA A 70 -5.65 -5.82 15.79
N VAL A 71 -4.35 -5.54 15.78
CA VAL A 71 -3.60 -4.97 16.92
C VAL A 71 -3.48 -3.45 16.82
N THR A 72 -3.95 -2.83 15.74
CA THR A 72 -3.93 -1.38 15.55
C THR A 72 -5.35 -0.88 15.30
N ASP A 73 -5.99 -0.34 16.35
CA ASP A 73 -7.13 0.56 16.19
C ASP A 73 -6.77 1.64 15.16
N MET A 74 -7.55 1.71 14.07
CA MET A 74 -7.36 2.69 13.00
C MET A 74 -8.61 3.57 12.93
N ASP A 75 -8.58 4.67 13.68
CA ASP A 75 -9.36 5.86 13.36
C ASP A 75 -8.77 6.48 12.09
N TYR A 76 -9.36 6.14 10.93
CA TYR A 76 -9.02 6.79 9.67
C TYR A 76 -10.00 7.95 9.46
N PRO A 77 -9.56 9.22 9.54
CA PRO A 77 -10.40 10.31 9.08
C PRO A 77 -10.55 10.16 7.56
N ALA A 78 -11.79 9.97 7.10
CA ALA A 78 -12.12 9.93 5.69
C ALA A 78 -11.68 11.25 5.02
N CYS A 79 -10.60 11.21 4.24
CA CYS A 79 -10.16 12.36 3.45
C CYS A 79 -11.08 12.51 2.23
N SER A 80 -11.93 13.53 2.24
CA SER A 80 -13.00 13.79 1.25
C SER A 80 -12.50 14.33 -0.10
N ALA A 81 -11.31 13.97 -0.56
CA ALA A 81 -10.64 14.66 -1.67
C ALA A 81 -10.11 13.74 -2.79
N ALA A 82 -10.80 12.64 -3.09
CA ALA A 82 -10.57 11.90 -4.33
C ALA A 82 -11.64 12.27 -5.37
N ARG A 83 -11.67 13.53 -5.81
CA ARG A 83 -12.21 13.84 -7.15
C ARG A 83 -11.12 13.48 -8.14
N VAL A 84 -11.27 12.31 -8.75
CA VAL A 84 -10.60 11.99 -10.00
C VAL A 84 -11.13 13.02 -11.01
N CYS A 85 -10.25 13.90 -11.49
CA CYS A 85 -10.53 14.78 -12.63
C CYS A 85 -10.67 13.97 -13.91
#